data_AF-A0A966PYW4-F1
#
_entry.id   AF-A0A966PYW4-F1
#
_cell.length_a   1.000
_cell.length_b   1.000
_cell.length_c   1.000
_cell.angle_alpha   90.00
_cell.angle_beta   90.00
_cell.angle_gamma   90.00
#
_symmetry.space_group_name_H-M   'P 1'
#
loop_
_entity.id
_entity.type
_entity.pdbx_description
1 polymer ?
#
loop_
_entity_poly.entity_id
_entity_poly.type
_entity_poly.pdbx_seq_one_letter_code
_entity_poly.pdbx_strand_id
1 'polypeptide(L)'
;MPILSSIRSKAYGFMSGVLRIFDNFNRTTSGSLGTADSGQTWENIKGVWTANGSQATSSSTPSTYPIAGIQFISPNATIKADVSDGSGIAFWINDSQNWWGVANTSSITGNICSSGYTTYTAATPSYTGPGYIGNSYTAPNYTDPGYVESYCVSYTITYIPPAIFAKTCSQYSNSYIPGYTYTAGAFTPAPYTGGPYTAGTPASYSFTCTAYANTYSYALTLIKSVTNTITTVATQALSSAVASIKLILNGTSITATAHSGSGATGTTLGTITNTATGATTSVKHGIILVSSSQQQTTVDNLTIDVL
;
A
#
# COMPACT_ATOMS: atom_id res chain seq x y z
N MET A 1 57.57 -40.16 -6.09
CA MET A 1 56.13 -40.39 -6.33
C MET A 1 55.31 -39.21 -5.79
N PRO A 2 54.91 -38.23 -6.61
CA PRO A 2 54.02 -37.15 -6.18
C PRO A 2 52.79 -37.05 -7.09
N ILE A 3 51.75 -37.85 -6.84
CA ILE A 3 50.47 -37.74 -7.59
C ILE A 3 49.26 -37.62 -6.66
N LEU A 4 49.43 -37.82 -5.34
CA LEU A 4 48.30 -37.83 -4.40
C LEU A 4 47.94 -36.47 -3.78
N SER A 5 48.71 -35.39 -3.99
CA SER A 5 48.37 -34.05 -3.47
C SER A 5 47.47 -33.22 -4.39
N SER A 6 47.34 -33.60 -5.67
CA SER A 6 46.60 -32.82 -6.69
C SER A 6 45.09 -33.13 -6.75
N ILE A 7 44.65 -34.26 -6.20
CA ILE A 7 43.24 -34.67 -6.24
C ILE A 7 42.43 -34.03 -5.10
N ARG A 8 43.05 -33.71 -3.95
CA ARG A 8 42.32 -33.11 -2.82
C ARG A 8 41.93 -31.64 -3.03
N SER A 9 42.63 -30.87 -3.87
CA SER A 9 42.23 -29.48 -4.16
C SER A 9 41.12 -29.36 -5.21
N LYS A 10 40.91 -30.38 -6.04
CA LYS A 10 39.84 -30.38 -7.06
C LYS A 10 38.53 -30.99 -6.56
N ALA A 11 38.54 -31.78 -5.48
CA ALA A 11 37.33 -32.35 -4.89
C ALA A 11 36.50 -31.35 -4.04
N TYR A 12 37.12 -30.27 -3.53
CA TYR A 12 36.39 -29.20 -2.83
C TYR A 12 35.68 -28.21 -3.77
N GLY A 13 35.99 -28.24 -5.07
CA GLY A 13 35.39 -27.34 -6.06
C GLY A 13 34.02 -27.76 -6.59
N PHE A 14 33.54 -28.97 -6.26
CA PHE A 14 32.36 -29.54 -6.94
C PHE A 14 31.24 -30.08 -6.03
N MET A 15 31.40 -30.08 -4.69
CA MET A 15 30.33 -30.60 -3.79
C MET A 15 29.99 -29.73 -2.58
N SER A 16 30.49 -28.49 -2.48
CA SER A 16 29.94 -27.54 -1.50
C SER A 16 28.75 -26.80 -2.12
N GLY A 17 27.73 -27.56 -2.51
CA GLY A 17 26.44 -26.99 -2.78
C GLY A 17 26.00 -26.18 -1.57
N VAL A 18 25.74 -24.90 -1.76
CA VAL A 18 25.27 -24.03 -0.68
C VAL A 18 23.87 -24.50 -0.33
N LEU A 19 23.73 -25.23 0.77
CA LEU A 19 22.44 -25.76 1.25
C LEU A 19 21.54 -24.65 1.82
N ARG A 20 22.13 -23.48 2.10
CA ARG A 20 21.45 -22.33 2.67
C ARG A 20 22.12 -21.03 2.26
N ILE A 21 21.34 -20.11 1.71
CA ILE A 21 21.73 -18.71 1.53
C ILE A 21 21.06 -17.91 2.63
N PHE A 22 21.79 -16.97 3.24
CA PHE A 22 21.21 -15.97 4.14
C PHE A 22 21.89 -14.62 3.93
N ASP A 23 21.10 -13.56 4.06
CA ASP A 23 21.59 -12.20 3.95
C ASP A 23 20.75 -11.26 4.82
N ASN A 24 21.38 -10.66 5.82
CA ASN A 24 20.78 -9.63 6.66
C ASN A 24 21.01 -8.23 6.09
N PHE A 25 21.70 -8.12 4.95
CA PHE A 25 22.06 -6.86 4.29
C PHE A 25 22.82 -5.89 5.21
N ASN A 26 23.58 -6.43 6.17
CA ASN A 26 24.32 -5.69 7.20
C ASN A 26 25.56 -4.95 6.65
N ARG A 27 25.36 -4.13 5.61
CA ARG A 27 26.38 -3.42 4.84
C ARG A 27 25.80 -2.22 4.10
N THR A 28 26.67 -1.33 3.65
CA THR A 28 26.32 -0.24 2.73
C THR A 28 27.02 -0.45 1.40
N THR A 29 26.27 -0.44 0.31
CA THR A 29 26.79 -0.64 -1.05
C THR A 29 26.26 0.44 -1.99
N SER A 30 26.84 0.51 -3.20
CA SER A 30 26.41 1.42 -4.26
C SER A 30 26.28 0.66 -5.58
N GLY A 31 25.13 0.79 -6.24
CA GLY A 31 24.85 0.19 -7.54
C GLY A 31 24.66 -1.33 -7.58
N SER A 32 24.85 -2.06 -6.49
CA SER A 32 24.59 -3.50 -6.36
C SER A 32 24.42 -3.89 -4.89
N LEU A 33 23.76 -5.01 -4.59
CA LEU A 33 23.73 -5.60 -3.24
C LEU A 33 25.07 -6.23 -2.83
N GLY A 34 25.99 -6.49 -3.76
CA GLY A 34 27.29 -7.12 -3.47
C GLY A 34 27.19 -8.60 -3.14
N THR A 35 27.85 -9.05 -2.08
CA THR A 35 27.87 -10.46 -1.67
C THR A 35 27.00 -10.64 -0.42
N ALA A 36 26.17 -11.69 -0.43
CA ALA A 36 25.38 -12.11 0.72
C ALA A 36 26.26 -12.56 1.90
N ASP A 37 25.70 -12.55 3.11
CA ASP A 37 26.41 -12.98 4.32
C ASP A 37 26.87 -14.45 4.24
N SER A 38 26.14 -15.29 3.49
CA SER A 38 26.52 -16.67 3.17
C SER A 38 27.56 -16.83 2.05
N GLY A 39 28.03 -15.72 1.45
CA GLY A 39 29.15 -15.69 0.49
C GLY A 39 28.80 -15.70 -0.99
N GLN A 40 27.52 -15.79 -1.37
CA GLN A 40 27.08 -15.80 -2.77
C GLN A 40 26.90 -14.37 -3.28
N THR A 41 27.20 -14.11 -4.54
CA THR A 41 27.07 -12.77 -5.14
C THR A 41 25.65 -12.53 -5.64
N TRP A 42 25.12 -11.36 -5.29
CA TRP A 42 23.87 -10.84 -5.85
C TRP A 42 24.08 -10.31 -7.27
N GLU A 43 23.11 -10.60 -8.12
CA GLU A 43 23.01 -10.08 -9.49
C GLU A 43 21.84 -9.10 -9.58
N ASN A 44 22.09 -7.90 -10.12
CA ASN A 44 21.02 -6.98 -10.48
C ASN A 44 20.39 -7.44 -11.80
N ILE A 45 19.21 -8.07 -11.70
CA ILE A 45 18.49 -8.60 -12.86
C ILE A 45 17.73 -7.46 -13.57
N LYS A 46 17.10 -6.58 -12.78
CA LYS A 46 16.34 -5.43 -13.29
C LYS A 46 16.39 -4.29 -12.28
N GLY A 47 16.63 -3.07 -12.76
CA GLY A 47 16.80 -1.90 -11.91
C GLY A 47 18.12 -1.89 -11.15
N VAL A 48 18.21 -1.07 -10.11
CA VAL A 48 19.41 -0.86 -9.30
C VAL A 48 19.09 -1.10 -7.83
N TRP A 49 19.77 -2.08 -7.24
CA TRP A 49 19.64 -2.41 -5.83
C TRP A 49 20.90 -2.04 -5.05
N THR A 50 20.73 -1.67 -3.79
CA THR A 50 21.78 -1.34 -2.84
C THR A 50 21.40 -1.82 -1.44
N ALA A 51 22.38 -2.31 -0.70
CA ALA A 51 22.24 -2.54 0.73
C ALA A 51 22.52 -1.23 1.46
N ASN A 52 21.70 -0.89 2.44
CA ASN A 52 21.85 0.30 3.27
C ASN A 52 21.62 -0.04 4.74
N GLY A 53 22.70 -0.26 5.48
CA GLY A 53 22.63 -0.59 6.90
C GLY A 53 22.24 -2.05 7.09
N SER A 54 20.94 -2.34 7.13
CA SER A 54 20.36 -3.70 7.35
C SER A 54 19.24 -4.04 6.35
N GLN A 55 19.14 -3.25 5.28
CA GLN A 55 18.04 -3.33 4.33
C GLN A 55 18.54 -3.36 2.90
N ALA A 56 17.95 -4.21 2.07
CA ALA A 56 18.01 -4.08 0.62
C ALA A 56 16.99 -3.06 0.15
N THR A 57 17.44 -2.11 -0.67
CA THR A 57 16.61 -1.05 -1.25
C THR A 57 16.90 -0.94 -2.74
N SER A 58 15.94 -0.43 -3.51
CA SER A 58 16.16 -0.10 -4.92
C SER A 58 15.78 1.35 -5.19
N SER A 59 16.63 2.05 -5.93
CA SER A 59 16.36 3.41 -6.41
C SER A 59 15.48 3.45 -7.66
N SER A 60 15.20 2.29 -8.26
CA SER A 60 14.32 2.17 -9.43
C SER A 60 12.85 2.22 -9.04
N THR A 61 12.03 2.83 -9.90
CA THR A 61 10.57 2.96 -9.68
C THR A 61 9.92 1.58 -9.52
N PRO A 62 9.12 1.34 -8.47
CA PRO A 62 8.51 0.03 -8.22
C PRO A 62 7.63 -0.51 -9.36
N SER A 63 7.01 0.36 -10.16
CA SER A 63 6.22 -0.03 -11.34
C SER A 63 7.05 -0.66 -12.46
N THR A 64 8.38 -0.54 -12.40
CA THR A 64 9.31 -1.21 -13.32
C THR A 64 9.69 -2.62 -12.86
N TYR A 65 9.22 -3.05 -11.68
CA TYR A 65 9.52 -4.36 -11.10
C TYR A 65 11.03 -4.63 -10.97
N PRO A 66 11.78 -3.79 -10.23
CA PRO A 66 13.21 -4.04 -10.04
C PRO A 66 13.41 -5.35 -9.26
N ILE A 67 14.40 -6.13 -9.68
CA ILE A 67 14.69 -7.48 -9.18
C ILE A 67 16.20 -7.62 -8.97
N ALA A 68 16.57 -8.13 -7.80
CA ALA A 68 17.88 -8.69 -7.56
C ALA A 68 17.74 -10.20 -7.35
N GLY A 69 18.68 -10.97 -7.89
CA GLY A 69 18.67 -12.42 -7.84
C GLY A 69 19.99 -12.99 -7.32
N ILE A 70 19.92 -14.19 -6.78
CA ILE A 70 21.06 -14.96 -6.32
C ILE A 70 20.89 -16.41 -6.77
N GLN A 71 21.99 -16.99 -7.22
CA GLN A 71 22.03 -18.35 -7.75
C GLN A 71 22.03 -19.35 -6.59
N PHE A 72 21.02 -20.22 -6.53
CA PHE A 72 20.92 -21.32 -5.58
C PHE A 72 21.21 -22.66 -6.25
N ILE A 73 21.24 -23.75 -5.47
CA ILE A 73 21.53 -25.09 -6.00
C ILE A 73 20.30 -25.83 -6.54
N SER A 74 19.10 -25.47 -6.08
CA SER A 74 17.86 -26.19 -6.38
C SER A 74 16.74 -25.21 -6.73
N PRO A 75 15.88 -25.51 -7.73
CA PRO A 75 14.69 -24.70 -8.01
C PRO A 75 13.61 -24.89 -6.92
N ASN A 76 13.71 -25.98 -6.14
CA ASN A 76 12.92 -26.23 -4.96
C ASN A 76 13.61 -25.60 -3.75
N ALA A 77 12.92 -24.70 -3.06
CA ALA A 77 13.45 -24.01 -1.90
C ALA A 77 12.34 -23.59 -0.94
N THR A 78 12.71 -23.40 0.33
CA THR A 78 11.96 -22.58 1.27
C THR A 78 12.64 -21.22 1.36
N ILE A 79 11.92 -20.15 1.01
CA ILE A 79 12.43 -18.78 1.01
C ILE A 79 11.66 -17.98 2.06
N LYS A 80 12.38 -17.18 2.84
CA LYS A 80 11.80 -16.25 3.82
C LYS A 80 12.43 -14.89 3.64
N ALA A 81 11.63 -13.84 3.72
CA ALA A 81 12.11 -12.47 3.70
C ALA A 81 11.23 -11.60 4.61
N ASP A 82 11.86 -10.68 5.33
CA ASP A 82 11.16 -9.58 5.97
C ASP A 82 10.88 -8.52 4.92
N VAL A 83 9.62 -8.10 4.82
CA VAL A 83 9.16 -7.25 3.72
C VAL A 83 8.39 -6.06 4.27
N SER A 84 8.47 -4.95 3.55
CA SER A 84 7.61 -3.80 3.74
C SER A 84 6.60 -3.67 2.59
N ASP A 85 5.76 -2.65 2.61
CA ASP A 85 4.67 -2.51 1.65
C ASP A 85 5.15 -2.18 0.24
N GLY A 86 4.95 -3.10 -0.71
CA GLY A 86 5.46 -3.00 -2.07
C GLY A 86 6.76 -3.76 -2.29
N SER A 87 7.19 -4.59 -1.35
CA SER A 87 8.32 -5.51 -1.55
C SER A 87 7.92 -6.98 -1.40
N GLY A 88 8.81 -7.87 -1.85
CA GLY A 88 8.49 -9.28 -1.98
C GLY A 88 9.67 -10.16 -2.35
N ILE A 89 9.34 -11.42 -2.65
CA ILE A 89 10.27 -12.47 -3.06
C ILE A 89 10.10 -12.74 -4.55
N ALA A 90 11.19 -12.68 -5.31
CA ALA A 90 11.26 -13.17 -6.69
C ALA A 90 11.80 -14.59 -6.72
N PHE A 91 11.29 -15.42 -7.63
CA PHE A 91 11.71 -16.81 -7.76
C PHE A 91 11.57 -17.31 -9.19
N TRP A 92 12.29 -18.41 -9.48
CA TRP A 92 12.42 -18.96 -10.84
C TRP A 92 12.78 -17.86 -11.84
N ILE A 93 13.78 -17.07 -11.49
CA ILE A 93 14.26 -15.95 -12.30
C ILE A 93 15.12 -16.54 -13.42
N ASN A 94 14.64 -16.45 -14.66
CA ASN A 94 15.46 -16.83 -15.82
C ASN A 94 16.24 -15.60 -16.31
N ASP A 95 15.55 -14.46 -16.41
CA ASP A 95 16.09 -13.18 -16.84
C ASP A 95 15.17 -12.02 -16.39
N SER A 96 15.39 -10.80 -16.87
CA SER A 96 14.62 -9.60 -16.54
C SER A 96 13.18 -9.58 -17.08
N GLN A 97 12.86 -10.48 -18.02
CA GLN A 97 11.60 -10.59 -18.73
C GLN A 97 10.80 -11.85 -18.35
N ASN A 98 11.45 -12.84 -17.74
CA ASN A 98 10.89 -14.16 -17.44
C ASN A 98 11.17 -14.55 -15.97
N TRP A 99 10.20 -14.34 -15.09
CA TRP A 99 10.32 -14.54 -13.65
C TRP A 99 8.94 -14.69 -12.98
N TRP A 100 8.93 -15.21 -11.75
CA TRP A 100 7.78 -15.22 -10.86
C TRP A 100 8.08 -14.42 -9.59
N GLY A 101 7.04 -13.90 -8.95
CA GLY A 101 7.21 -13.13 -7.72
C GLY A 101 5.97 -13.18 -6.86
N VAL A 102 6.17 -13.06 -5.55
CA VAL A 102 5.11 -12.81 -4.58
C VAL A 102 5.46 -11.57 -3.79
N ALA A 103 4.50 -10.66 -3.65
CA ALA A 103 4.74 -9.38 -2.99
C ALA A 103 3.60 -9.01 -2.03
N ASN A 104 3.98 -8.27 -1.00
CA ASN A 104 3.06 -7.55 -0.14
C ASN A 104 2.61 -6.26 -0.85
N THR A 105 1.32 -6.04 -0.93
CA THR A 105 0.73 -4.87 -1.59
C THR A 105 -0.36 -4.27 -0.73
N SER A 106 -0.44 -2.95 -0.69
CA SER A 106 -1.54 -2.22 -0.08
C SER A 106 -2.23 -1.28 -1.07
N SER A 107 -3.52 -1.04 -0.83
CA SER A 107 -4.28 0.02 -1.48
C SER A 107 -5.00 0.87 -0.44
N ILE A 108 -5.10 2.18 -0.70
CA ILE A 108 -5.93 3.08 0.11
C ILE A 108 -7.38 2.77 -0.21
N THR A 109 -8.16 2.41 0.81
CA THR A 109 -9.60 2.10 0.66
C THR A 109 -10.50 3.18 1.23
N GLY A 110 -9.95 4.13 1.97
CA GLY A 110 -10.69 5.29 2.45
C GLY A 110 -9.76 6.33 3.06
N ASN A 111 -10.16 7.59 2.92
CA ASN A 111 -9.58 8.71 3.64
C ASN A 111 -10.58 9.11 4.69
N ILE A 112 -10.32 8.78 5.95
CA ILE A 112 -11.18 9.22 7.05
C ILE A 112 -10.63 10.55 7.53
N CYS A 113 -11.43 11.61 7.41
CA CYS A 113 -11.14 12.84 8.12
C CYS A 113 -11.45 12.60 9.60
N SER A 114 -10.43 12.53 10.45
CA SER A 114 -10.64 12.53 11.90
C SER A 114 -10.94 13.97 12.32
N SER A 115 -12.20 14.37 12.16
CA SER A 115 -12.64 15.72 12.52
C SER A 115 -12.41 15.96 14.01
N GLY A 116 -11.58 16.95 14.34
CA GLY A 116 -11.89 17.83 15.45
C GLY A 116 -13.13 18.61 15.04
N TYR A 117 -14.30 18.26 15.60
CA TYR A 117 -15.46 19.13 15.50
C TYR A 117 -15.11 20.44 16.21
N THR A 118 -14.90 21.52 15.47
CA THR A 118 -14.96 22.85 16.07
C THR A 118 -16.41 23.06 16.48
N THR A 119 -16.63 23.12 17.80
CA THR A 119 -17.93 23.44 18.38
C THR A 119 -18.46 24.72 17.77
N TYR A 120 -19.62 24.58 17.14
CA TYR A 120 -20.40 25.65 16.58
C TYR A 120 -20.76 26.66 17.67
N THR A 121 -20.35 27.92 17.51
CA THR A 121 -21.08 29.00 18.15
C THR A 121 -21.89 29.64 17.04
N ALA A 122 -23.12 29.19 16.85
CA ALA A 122 -24.06 29.97 16.06
C ALA A 122 -24.16 31.31 16.80
N ALA A 123 -23.66 32.39 16.19
CA ALA A 123 -24.12 33.70 16.60
C ALA A 123 -25.63 33.69 16.33
N THR A 124 -26.43 33.45 17.37
CA THR A 124 -27.88 33.61 17.27
C THR A 124 -28.11 35.02 16.77
N PRO A 125 -28.71 35.22 15.60
CA PRO A 125 -29.08 36.56 15.18
C PRO A 125 -30.10 37.07 16.20
N SER A 126 -29.69 37.97 17.08
CA SER A 126 -30.61 38.67 17.97
C SER A 126 -31.41 39.64 17.11
N TYR A 127 -32.63 39.24 16.76
CA TYR A 127 -33.59 40.10 16.09
C TYR A 127 -34.18 41.06 17.13
N THR A 128 -33.74 42.32 17.13
CA THR A 128 -34.42 43.41 17.85
C THR A 128 -35.18 44.24 16.83
N GLY A 129 -36.40 43.81 16.52
CA GLY A 129 -37.39 44.61 15.80
C GLY A 129 -38.63 44.80 16.69
N PRO A 130 -39.27 45.99 16.70
CA PRO A 130 -40.48 46.21 17.47
C PRO A 130 -41.63 45.38 16.86
N GLY A 131 -42.05 44.32 17.55
CA GLY A 131 -43.32 43.63 17.26
C GLY A 131 -43.29 42.12 17.01
N TYR A 132 -42.14 41.43 17.07
CA TYR A 132 -42.11 39.96 16.98
C TYR A 132 -41.31 39.34 18.14
N ILE A 133 -42.03 38.72 19.07
CA ILE A 133 -41.48 37.80 20.08
C ILE A 133 -41.73 36.39 19.54
N GLY A 134 -40.76 35.84 18.80
CA GLY A 134 -40.85 34.53 18.16
C GLY A 134 -39.75 33.60 18.65
N ASN A 135 -40.16 32.43 19.14
CA ASN A 135 -39.34 31.43 19.84
C ASN A 135 -38.03 31.07 19.15
N SER A 136 -36.98 30.93 19.97
CA SER A 136 -35.70 30.33 19.63
C SER A 136 -35.91 28.95 18.99
N TYR A 137 -35.49 28.79 17.74
CA TYR A 137 -35.45 27.49 17.09
C TYR A 137 -34.15 26.79 17.50
N THR A 138 -34.23 25.86 18.44
CA THR A 138 -33.13 24.93 18.73
C THR A 138 -33.17 23.85 17.66
N ALA A 139 -32.24 23.89 16.70
CA ALA A 139 -32.09 22.78 15.76
C ALA A 139 -31.73 21.51 16.57
N PRO A 140 -32.37 20.35 16.33
CA PRO A 140 -32.00 19.12 17.01
C PRO A 140 -30.57 18.74 16.59
N ASN A 141 -29.68 18.60 17.57
CA ASN A 141 -28.38 17.99 17.37
C ASN A 141 -28.60 16.53 16.98
N TYR A 142 -28.45 16.21 15.70
CA TYR A 142 -28.47 14.84 15.22
C TYR A 142 -27.04 14.32 15.24
N THR A 143 -26.67 13.60 16.31
CA THR A 143 -25.45 12.79 16.36
C THR A 143 -25.80 11.37 15.95
N ASP A 144 -25.59 11.02 14.68
CA ASP A 144 -25.56 9.62 14.23
C ASP A 144 -24.10 9.19 14.05
N PRO A 145 -23.56 8.26 14.86
CA PRO A 145 -22.15 7.86 14.79
C PRO A 145 -21.78 6.95 13.60
N GLY A 146 -22.72 6.64 12.69
CA GLY A 146 -22.50 5.59 11.68
C GLY A 146 -22.55 6.03 10.21
N TYR A 147 -22.90 7.28 9.90
CA TYR A 147 -23.11 7.72 8.53
C TYR A 147 -21.92 8.53 8.01
N VAL A 148 -21.34 8.09 6.90
CA VAL A 148 -20.48 8.94 6.07
C VAL A 148 -21.42 9.97 5.43
N GLU A 149 -21.67 11.09 6.10
CA GLU A 149 -22.49 12.15 5.54
C GLU A 149 -21.79 12.73 4.31
N SER A 150 -22.33 12.47 3.12
CA SER A 150 -22.16 13.37 1.99
C SER A 150 -22.81 14.70 2.36
N TYR A 151 -22.00 15.66 2.82
CA TYR A 151 -22.47 17.01 3.12
C TYR A 151 -23.02 17.66 1.85
N CYS A 152 -24.30 18.01 1.89
CA CYS A 152 -24.92 18.80 0.82
C CYS A 152 -24.47 20.25 1.01
N VAL A 153 -23.53 20.72 0.18
CA VAL A 153 -22.88 22.04 0.31
C VAL A 153 -23.75 23.18 -0.27
N SER A 154 -24.89 22.85 -0.89
CA SER A 154 -25.82 23.85 -1.41
C SER A 154 -27.26 23.36 -1.35
N TYR A 155 -28.15 24.23 -0.86
CA TYR A 155 -29.59 24.07 -0.97
C TYR A 155 -30.11 25.19 -1.85
N THR A 156 -30.84 24.85 -2.89
CA THR A 156 -31.65 25.81 -3.63
C THR A 156 -33.10 25.54 -3.25
N ILE A 157 -33.74 26.50 -2.59
CA ILE A 157 -35.18 26.44 -2.32
C ILE A 157 -35.87 27.04 -3.54
N THR A 158 -36.41 26.18 -4.40
CA THR A 158 -37.25 26.62 -5.51
C THR A 158 -38.71 26.61 -5.05
N TYR A 159 -39.34 27.78 -5.06
CA TYR A 159 -40.77 27.91 -4.76
C TYR A 159 -41.60 27.47 -5.96
N ILE A 160 -42.37 26.39 -5.83
CA ILE A 160 -43.34 25.93 -6.82
C ILE A 160 -44.74 26.02 -6.18
N PRO A 161 -45.61 26.95 -6.61
CA PRO A 161 -47.00 26.97 -6.17
C PRO A 161 -47.79 25.79 -6.77
N PRO A 162 -48.79 25.20 -6.07
CA PRO A 162 -49.22 25.48 -4.70
C PRO A 162 -48.70 24.40 -3.73
N ALA A 163 -47.74 24.78 -2.88
CA ALA A 163 -47.34 24.07 -1.66
C ALA A 163 -46.60 22.73 -1.78
N ILE A 164 -45.55 22.63 -2.60
CA ILE A 164 -44.50 21.60 -2.40
C ILE A 164 -43.12 22.25 -2.46
N PHE A 165 -42.41 22.27 -1.33
CA PHE A 165 -40.98 22.55 -1.30
C PHE A 165 -40.23 21.31 -1.78
N ALA A 166 -39.77 21.33 -3.03
CA ALA A 166 -38.88 20.28 -3.53
C ALA A 166 -37.45 20.56 -3.07
N LYS A 167 -36.89 19.67 -2.25
CA LYS A 167 -35.49 19.70 -1.83
C LYS A 167 -34.66 18.90 -2.83
N THR A 168 -33.96 19.58 -3.73
CA THR A 168 -32.98 18.93 -4.61
C THR A 168 -31.57 19.13 -4.05
N CYS A 169 -30.89 18.03 -3.72
CA CYS A 169 -29.48 18.04 -3.33
C CYS A 169 -28.61 17.92 -4.59
N SER A 170 -27.89 19.00 -4.93
CA SER A 170 -26.83 18.93 -5.94
C SER A 170 -25.57 18.42 -5.26
N GLN A 171 -25.23 17.15 -5.48
CA GLN A 171 -23.95 16.61 -5.01
C GLN A 171 -22.82 17.20 -5.86
N TYR A 172 -21.99 18.05 -5.26
CA TYR A 172 -20.68 18.36 -5.83
C TYR A 172 -19.70 17.28 -5.37
N SER A 173 -19.37 16.35 -6.26
CA SER A 173 -18.22 15.46 -6.10
C SER A 173 -16.94 16.28 -6.32
N ASN A 174 -16.48 16.99 -5.30
CA ASN A 174 -15.19 17.65 -5.34
C ASN A 174 -14.09 16.62 -5.05
N SER A 175 -13.31 16.28 -6.07
CA SER A 175 -12.04 15.57 -5.90
C SER A 175 -11.04 16.54 -5.25
N TYR A 176 -10.72 16.34 -3.98
CA TYR A 176 -9.91 17.28 -3.20
C TYR A 176 -8.40 17.05 -3.39
N ILE A 177 -7.65 18.13 -3.61
CA ILE A 177 -6.18 18.14 -3.66
C ILE A 177 -5.65 18.59 -2.29
N PRO A 178 -4.73 17.85 -1.65
CA PRO A 178 -4.13 18.24 -0.36
C PRO A 178 -3.49 19.63 -0.39
N GLY A 179 -3.79 20.48 0.59
CA GLY A 179 -3.16 21.80 0.79
C GLY A 179 -4.01 23.04 0.51
N TYR A 180 -5.26 22.89 0.04
CA TYR A 180 -6.15 24.02 -0.24
C TYR A 180 -7.22 24.21 0.83
N THR A 181 -7.29 25.38 1.46
CA THR A 181 -8.47 25.76 2.26
C THR A 181 -9.61 26.07 1.30
N TYR A 182 -10.65 25.24 1.27
CA TYR A 182 -11.86 25.56 0.49
C TYR A 182 -12.78 26.40 1.37
N THR A 183 -12.79 27.70 1.12
CA THR A 183 -13.85 28.58 1.62
C THR A 183 -15.08 28.30 0.75
N ALA A 184 -16.11 27.66 1.31
CA ALA A 184 -17.41 27.62 0.65
C ALA A 184 -17.87 29.07 0.47
N GLY A 185 -17.94 29.52 -0.79
CA GLY A 185 -18.32 30.89 -1.12
C GLY A 185 -19.66 31.21 -0.45
N ALA A 186 -19.68 32.30 0.32
CA ALA A 186 -20.88 32.77 0.99
C ALA A 186 -22.00 32.91 -0.06
N PHE A 187 -23.09 32.18 0.13
CA PHE A 187 -24.29 32.40 -0.65
C PHE A 187 -24.83 33.78 -0.22
N THR A 188 -24.75 34.77 -1.11
CA THR A 188 -25.52 36.00 -0.95
C THR A 188 -26.94 35.68 -1.41
N PRO A 189 -27.94 35.57 -0.51
CA PRO A 189 -29.32 35.49 -0.97
C PRO A 189 -29.61 36.75 -1.79
N ALA A 190 -30.21 36.57 -2.98
CA ALA A 190 -30.63 37.68 -3.82
C ALA A 190 -31.50 38.63 -2.98
N PRO A 191 -31.27 39.95 -3.04
CA PRO A 191 -32.02 40.89 -2.22
C PRO A 191 -33.51 40.78 -2.56
N TYR A 192 -34.31 40.45 -1.55
CA TYR A 192 -35.76 40.47 -1.67
C TYR A 192 -36.20 41.95 -1.70
N THR A 193 -36.52 42.46 -2.89
CA THR A 193 -37.06 43.82 -3.09
C THR A 193 -38.51 43.87 -2.61
N GLY A 194 -38.74 44.08 -1.32
CA GLY A 194 -40.11 44.20 -0.80
C GLY A 194 -40.33 44.52 0.68
N GLY A 195 -39.31 44.68 1.52
CA GLY A 195 -39.54 45.04 2.93
C GLY A 195 -38.28 45.50 3.67
N PRO A 196 -38.42 46.12 4.87
CA PRO A 196 -37.33 46.71 5.65
C PRO A 196 -36.47 45.65 6.38
N TYR A 197 -36.25 44.49 5.77
CA TYR A 197 -35.47 43.41 6.36
C TYR A 197 -34.01 43.58 5.99
N THR A 198 -33.18 43.93 6.98
CA THR A 198 -31.72 43.89 6.83
C THR A 198 -31.32 42.41 6.77
N ALA A 199 -30.81 41.96 5.63
CA ALA A 199 -30.29 40.60 5.48
C ALA A 199 -29.15 40.41 6.49
N GLY A 200 -29.30 39.47 7.42
CA GLY A 200 -28.22 39.08 8.32
C GLY A 200 -27.02 38.59 7.51
N THR A 201 -25.81 38.91 7.95
CA THR A 201 -24.57 38.43 7.33
C THR A 201 -24.61 36.91 7.25
N PRO A 202 -24.37 36.31 6.06
CA PRO A 202 -24.35 34.84 5.94
C PRO A 202 -23.25 34.28 6.85
N ALA A 203 -23.58 33.25 7.61
CA ALA A 203 -22.60 32.50 8.37
C ALA A 203 -21.65 31.79 7.39
N SER A 204 -20.37 32.14 7.43
CA SER A 204 -19.34 31.43 6.67
C SER A 204 -18.96 30.15 7.40
N TYR A 205 -19.08 29.02 6.73
CA TYR A 205 -18.61 27.72 7.23
C TYR A 205 -17.20 27.46 6.71
N SER A 206 -16.25 27.30 7.62
CA SER A 206 -14.96 26.69 7.31
C SER A 206 -14.88 25.35 8.01
N PHE A 207 -14.68 24.30 7.23
CA PHE A 207 -14.33 22.98 7.74
C PHE A 207 -12.83 22.81 7.55
N THR A 208 -12.11 22.58 8.64
CA THR A 208 -10.69 22.26 8.58
C THR A 208 -10.52 20.80 8.99
N CYS A 209 -10.16 19.94 8.04
CA CYS A 209 -9.75 18.59 8.38
C CYS A 209 -8.33 18.65 8.98
N THR A 210 -8.18 18.38 10.28
CA THR A 210 -6.89 18.50 10.97
C THR A 210 -5.99 17.28 10.75
N ALA A 211 -6.56 16.10 10.52
CA ALA A 211 -5.80 14.90 10.20
C ALA A 211 -6.59 13.93 9.29
N TYR A 212 -5.90 13.34 8.33
CA TYR A 212 -6.41 12.22 7.54
C TYR A 212 -5.80 10.92 8.07
N ALA A 213 -6.66 10.00 8.49
CA ALA A 213 -6.27 8.62 8.69
C ALA A 213 -6.59 7.86 7.40
N ASN A 214 -5.54 7.44 6.69
CA ASN A 214 -5.69 6.54 5.56
C ASN A 214 -6.04 5.15 6.10
N THR A 215 -7.10 4.57 5.58
CA THR A 215 -7.41 3.15 5.78
C THR A 215 -6.80 2.37 4.62
N TYR A 216 -6.10 1.30 4.95
CA TYR A 216 -5.40 0.46 3.97
C TYR A 216 -6.03 -0.92 3.94
N SER A 217 -6.21 -1.44 2.73
CA SER A 217 -6.39 -2.88 2.52
C SER A 217 -5.06 -3.49 2.11
N TYR A 218 -4.73 -4.63 2.73
CA TYR A 218 -3.50 -5.37 2.47
C TYR A 218 -3.80 -6.63 1.66
N ALA A 219 -2.87 -6.99 0.78
CA ALA A 219 -2.97 -8.18 -0.04
C ALA A 219 -1.60 -8.81 -0.27
N LEU A 220 -1.56 -10.14 -0.24
CA LEU A 220 -0.48 -10.92 -0.81
C LEU A 220 -0.81 -11.15 -2.28
N THR A 221 0.11 -10.83 -3.18
CA THR A 221 -0.13 -10.91 -4.62
C THR A 221 0.93 -11.77 -5.28
N LEU A 222 0.51 -12.83 -5.96
CA LEU A 222 1.34 -13.68 -6.82
C LEU A 222 1.30 -13.13 -8.25
N ILE A 223 2.47 -12.79 -8.77
CA ILE A 223 2.67 -12.21 -10.10
C ILE A 223 3.68 -13.03 -10.90
N LYS A 224 3.59 -12.92 -12.22
CA LYS A 224 4.60 -13.47 -13.13
C LYS A 224 4.88 -12.50 -14.27
N SER A 225 6.08 -12.62 -14.84
CA SER A 225 6.47 -12.02 -16.11
C SER A 225 6.80 -13.11 -17.10
N VAL A 226 6.23 -13.02 -18.31
CA VAL A 226 6.64 -13.83 -19.46
C VAL A 226 6.82 -12.87 -20.63
N THR A 227 8.03 -12.82 -21.21
CA THR A 227 8.34 -11.90 -22.32
C THR A 227 7.94 -10.45 -22.01
N ASN A 228 8.27 -9.96 -20.81
CA ASN A 228 7.92 -8.62 -20.28
C ASN A 228 6.42 -8.35 -20.05
N THR A 229 5.53 -9.31 -20.31
CA THR A 229 4.12 -9.17 -19.95
C THR A 229 3.94 -9.59 -18.50
N ILE A 230 3.58 -8.62 -17.65
CA ILE A 230 3.29 -8.87 -16.24
C ILE A 230 1.82 -9.29 -16.09
N THR A 231 1.57 -10.33 -15.31
CA THR A 231 0.22 -10.83 -15.02
C THR A 231 0.10 -11.19 -13.55
N THR A 232 -0.98 -10.74 -12.93
CA THR A 232 -1.39 -11.21 -11.61
C THR A 232 -2.01 -12.60 -11.74
N VAL A 233 -1.43 -13.57 -11.05
CA VAL A 233 -1.87 -14.97 -11.06
C VAL A 233 -2.89 -15.23 -9.95
N ALA A 234 -2.66 -14.67 -8.77
CA ALA A 234 -3.55 -14.79 -7.61
C ALA A 234 -3.36 -13.61 -6.65
N THR A 235 -4.40 -13.29 -5.89
CA THR A 235 -4.38 -12.27 -4.84
C THR A 235 -5.15 -12.80 -3.63
N GLN A 236 -4.58 -12.63 -2.45
CA GLN A 236 -5.19 -12.98 -1.17
C GLN A 236 -5.29 -11.72 -0.31
N ALA A 237 -6.51 -11.31 0.04
CA ALA A 237 -6.72 -10.22 1.00
C ALA A 237 -6.22 -10.64 2.39
N LEU A 238 -5.63 -9.69 3.12
CA LEU A 238 -5.00 -9.89 4.42
C LEU A 238 -5.69 -9.02 5.48
N SER A 239 -5.66 -9.50 6.73
CA SER A 239 -6.29 -8.82 7.87
C SER A 239 -5.48 -7.65 8.44
N SER A 240 -4.18 -7.57 8.12
CA SER A 240 -3.28 -6.52 8.61
C SER A 240 -2.04 -6.36 7.71
N ALA A 241 -1.18 -5.41 8.05
CA ALA A 241 0.13 -5.25 7.43
C ALA A 241 1.00 -6.51 7.59
N VAL A 242 1.79 -6.80 6.56
CA VAL A 242 2.72 -7.94 6.50
C VAL A 242 4.08 -7.50 6.99
N ALA A 243 4.70 -8.30 7.85
CA ALA A 243 6.09 -8.11 8.28
C ALA A 243 7.05 -9.05 7.55
N SER A 244 6.59 -10.26 7.17
CA SER A 244 7.42 -11.20 6.42
C SER A 244 6.59 -12.14 5.55
N ILE A 245 7.24 -12.70 4.52
CA ILE A 245 6.67 -13.71 3.63
C ILE A 245 7.49 -14.99 3.72
N LYS A 246 6.80 -16.13 3.80
CA LYS A 246 7.36 -17.47 3.60
C LYS A 246 6.87 -18.04 2.28
N LEU A 247 7.80 -18.46 1.42
CA LEU A 247 7.54 -19.10 0.14
C LEU A 247 8.11 -20.52 0.14
N ILE A 248 7.33 -21.50 -0.30
CA ILE A 248 7.74 -22.89 -0.47
C ILE A 248 7.52 -23.26 -1.93
N LEU A 249 8.59 -23.73 -2.59
CA LEU A 249 8.61 -24.11 -4.00
C LEU A 249 8.90 -25.61 -4.14
N ASN A 250 7.94 -26.42 -4.58
CA ASN A 250 8.12 -27.86 -4.75
C ASN A 250 7.65 -28.30 -6.15
N GLY A 251 8.60 -28.53 -7.06
CA GLY A 251 8.34 -28.71 -8.48
C GLY A 251 7.73 -27.44 -9.07
N THR A 252 6.51 -27.53 -9.58
CA THR A 252 5.72 -26.37 -10.05
C THR A 252 4.73 -25.84 -9.01
N SER A 253 4.71 -26.43 -7.81
CA SER A 253 3.82 -25.99 -6.73
C SER A 253 4.42 -24.81 -5.98
N ILE A 254 3.61 -23.79 -5.78
CA ILE A 254 3.95 -22.54 -5.10
C ILE A 254 3.03 -22.43 -3.88
N THR A 255 3.60 -22.27 -2.69
CA THR A 255 2.84 -21.89 -1.49
C THR A 255 3.49 -20.68 -0.85
N ALA A 256 2.79 -19.54 -0.83
CA ALA A 256 3.25 -18.31 -0.22
C ALA A 256 2.35 -17.95 0.97
N THR A 257 2.93 -17.63 2.11
CA THR A 257 2.21 -17.28 3.34
C THR A 257 2.74 -15.96 3.88
N ALA A 258 1.83 -15.03 4.19
CA ALA A 258 2.14 -13.75 4.82
C ALA A 258 2.01 -13.86 6.33
N HIS A 259 2.93 -13.22 7.06
CA HIS A 259 3.03 -13.28 8.51
C HIS A 259 3.11 -11.88 9.13
N SER A 260 2.60 -11.75 10.36
CA SER A 260 2.61 -10.50 11.13
C SER A 260 3.93 -10.21 11.85
N GLY A 261 4.80 -11.21 12.02
CA GLY A 261 6.13 -11.08 12.62
C GLY A 261 7.26 -11.25 11.59
N SER A 262 8.48 -10.87 11.96
CA SER A 262 9.68 -11.10 11.15
C SER A 262 10.06 -12.59 11.08
N GLY A 263 10.88 -12.98 10.10
CA GLY A 263 11.41 -14.33 9.93
C GLY A 263 10.36 -15.40 9.66
N ALA A 264 9.19 -15.02 9.12
CA ALA A 264 7.99 -15.85 9.01
C ALA A 264 7.48 -16.37 10.37
N THR A 265 7.49 -15.51 11.39
CA THR A 265 6.94 -15.78 12.72
C THR A 265 5.63 -15.02 12.97
N GLY A 266 4.96 -15.30 14.09
CA GLY A 266 3.70 -14.64 14.44
C GLY A 266 2.50 -15.23 13.71
N THR A 267 1.40 -14.46 13.66
CA THR A 267 0.12 -14.91 13.11
C THR A 267 0.18 -14.96 11.59
N THR A 268 -0.34 -16.05 11.01
CA THR A 268 -0.57 -16.15 9.56
C THR A 268 -1.72 -15.22 9.16
N LEU A 269 -1.43 -14.31 8.22
CA LEU A 269 -2.38 -13.31 7.72
C LEU A 269 -3.15 -13.81 6.49
N GLY A 270 -2.54 -14.72 5.73
CA GLY A 270 -3.13 -15.32 4.53
C GLY A 270 -2.13 -16.19 3.77
N THR A 271 -2.65 -17.09 2.94
CA THR A 271 -1.85 -18.04 2.15
C THR A 271 -2.38 -18.10 0.71
N ILE A 272 -1.45 -18.06 -0.25
CA ILE A 272 -1.70 -18.40 -1.65
C ILE A 272 -1.11 -19.77 -1.93
N THR A 273 -1.88 -20.64 -2.57
CA THR A 273 -1.38 -21.86 -3.20
C THR A 273 -1.64 -21.80 -4.71
N ASN A 274 -0.67 -22.21 -5.52
CA ASN A 274 -0.79 -22.20 -6.97
C ASN A 274 0.06 -23.30 -7.61
N THR A 275 -0.33 -23.76 -8.79
CA THR A 275 0.47 -24.67 -9.64
C THR A 275 0.82 -23.95 -10.93
N ALA A 276 2.12 -23.67 -11.12
CA ALA A 276 2.62 -22.89 -12.24
C ALA A 276 2.70 -23.73 -13.52
N THR A 277 1.56 -23.89 -14.19
CA THR A 277 1.47 -24.65 -15.44
C THR A 277 2.26 -23.95 -16.54
N GLY A 278 3.18 -24.68 -17.19
CA GLY A 278 4.02 -24.17 -18.28
C GLY A 278 5.15 -23.22 -17.84
N ALA A 279 5.42 -23.11 -16.54
CA ALA A 279 6.53 -22.29 -16.06
C ALA A 279 7.89 -22.99 -16.25
N THR A 280 8.87 -22.25 -16.76
CA THR A 280 10.28 -22.66 -16.71
C THR A 280 10.83 -22.37 -15.32
N THR A 281 10.99 -23.41 -14.50
CA THR A 281 11.60 -23.27 -13.17
C THR A 281 13.09 -22.97 -13.32
N SER A 282 13.62 -22.08 -12.47
CA SER A 282 15.03 -21.71 -12.42
C SER A 282 15.56 -21.81 -10.99
N VAL A 283 16.85 -22.03 -10.87
CA VAL A 283 17.62 -22.09 -9.61
C VAL A 283 17.98 -20.70 -9.07
N LYS A 284 17.58 -19.62 -9.73
CA LYS A 284 17.80 -18.24 -9.28
C LYS A 284 16.56 -17.69 -8.58
N HIS A 285 16.75 -17.16 -7.39
CA HIS A 285 15.72 -16.57 -6.53
C HIS A 285 16.20 -15.25 -5.96
N GLY A 286 15.34 -14.45 -5.34
CA GLY A 286 15.76 -13.18 -4.76
C GLY A 286 14.59 -12.32 -4.34
N ILE A 287 14.71 -11.02 -4.60
CA ILE A 287 13.81 -9.99 -4.07
C ILE A 287 13.29 -9.10 -5.19
N ILE A 288 12.12 -8.51 -4.96
CA ILE A 288 11.41 -7.69 -5.94
C ILE A 288 10.70 -6.52 -5.27
N LEU A 289 10.59 -5.39 -5.99
CA LEU A 289 9.64 -4.34 -5.66
C LEU A 289 8.47 -4.33 -6.63
N VAL A 290 7.30 -3.95 -6.14
CA VAL A 290 6.05 -3.78 -6.88
C VAL A 290 5.38 -2.47 -6.46
N SER A 291 4.50 -1.94 -7.30
CA SER A 291 3.72 -0.76 -6.92
C SER A 291 2.77 -1.06 -5.75
N SER A 292 2.78 -0.19 -4.74
CA SER A 292 1.90 -0.21 -3.58
C SER A 292 1.55 1.22 -3.16
N SER A 293 0.56 1.37 -2.26
CA SER A 293 0.12 2.69 -1.83
C SER A 293 0.98 3.34 -0.74
N GLN A 294 1.69 2.57 0.10
CA GLN A 294 2.58 3.12 1.12
C GLN A 294 4.04 3.24 0.64
N GLN A 295 4.41 2.58 -0.47
CA GLN A 295 5.76 2.56 -1.07
C GLN A 295 6.90 2.44 -0.05
N GLN A 296 6.79 1.47 0.85
CA GLN A 296 7.92 1.08 1.70
C GLN A 296 8.64 -0.05 0.97
N THR A 297 9.75 0.29 0.32
CA THR A 297 10.39 -0.56 -0.70
C THR A 297 11.65 -1.25 -0.19
N THR A 298 11.59 -1.78 1.02
CA THR A 298 12.73 -2.41 1.69
C THR A 298 12.51 -3.91 1.85
N VAL A 299 13.60 -4.68 1.81
CA VAL A 299 13.60 -6.11 2.15
C VAL A 299 14.76 -6.38 3.10
N ASP A 300 14.47 -7.09 4.18
CA ASP A 300 15.43 -7.40 5.24
C ASP A 300 15.48 -8.93 5.47
N ASN A 301 16.53 -9.42 6.13
CA ASN A 301 16.66 -10.81 6.61
C ASN A 301 16.20 -11.91 5.62
N LEU A 302 16.82 -11.97 4.44
CA LEU A 302 16.52 -13.03 3.48
C LEU A 302 17.16 -14.35 3.91
N THR A 303 16.40 -15.45 3.81
CA THR A 303 16.94 -16.81 3.87
C THR A 303 16.35 -17.67 2.74
N ILE A 304 17.20 -18.47 2.09
CA ILE A 304 16.82 -19.49 1.11
C ILE A 304 17.40 -20.82 1.59
N ASP A 305 16.55 -21.75 1.97
CA ASP A 305 16.91 -23.09 2.43
C ASP A 305 16.51 -24.14 1.39
N VAL A 306 17.30 -25.22 1.27
CA VAL A 306 16.87 -26.41 0.52
C VAL A 306 15.63 -26.99 1.19
N LEU A 307 14.70 -27.48 0.37
CA LEU A 307 13.47 -28.16 0.79
C LEU A 307 13.71 -29.60 1.25
#